data_AF-R5XYJ2-F1
#
_entry.id   AF-R5XYJ2-F1
#
_cell.length_a   1.000
_cell.length_b   1.000
_cell.length_c   1.000
_cell.angle_alpha   90.00
_cell.angle_beta   90.00
_cell.angle_gamma   90.00
#
_symmetry.space_group_name_H-M   'P 1'
#
loop_
_entity.id
_entity.type
_entity.pdbx_description
1 polymer ?
#
loop_
_entity_poly.entity_id
_entity_poly.type
_entity_poly.pdbx_seq_one_letter_code
_entity_poly.pdbx_strand_id
1 'polypeptide(L)'
;MTITKFLAEFLNQFFVKGVWGIFKGIGLGIANIFNIPQYIKIFKAWAGKFTIVDWLLAIVAVIATVAVLAAIVILVVVLIKKYVRVRKTLVDQEELLMEVGNLNREVIKLNNEKERILAMKVSQLGLNPGESPYDENGEETKEEKKDGEVDKTADDYSRFYKCTQVDLEMENYVAPDFDNEITLPEICERFRNFACSRLGLFYEIKIIRLFLSAFASTRLIILQGISGTGKTSLAYAWGKFLKNPVTIASVQPSWRDRTEIFGYFNEFTKRFNETEVLKKMYEATFKEEIFITVLDEMNIARVEYYFAELLSILEMPSRDEWVVSLVPSVWPTDPKHVIDGKLKLPENMWYIGTINNDDSTFAVSDKVYDRAIPIDLNSKGKFFEAPYTEELNLSYKHLEGMFLECQTKYKVSDENLKKIEELDDYVIEHFRLAFGNRIVKQLKEFVPAYVGCGGTEIDGIDFVLAKKVFRKFESLNLSFIRDEIDGLVTYLNKHFGKANMNECKEYLQLLKRLM
;
A
#
# COMPACT_ATOMS: atom_id res chain seq x y z
N MET A 1 -37.20 49.48 -11.28
CA MET A 1 -36.99 50.60 -10.34
C MET A 1 -37.40 50.28 -8.89
N THR A 2 -38.22 49.24 -8.65
CA THR A 2 -38.77 48.87 -7.34
C THR A 2 -37.83 48.05 -6.45
N ILE A 3 -37.08 47.09 -7.02
CA ILE A 3 -36.14 46.23 -6.25
C ILE A 3 -34.91 46.98 -5.74
N THR A 4 -34.36 47.92 -6.52
CA THR A 4 -33.20 48.73 -6.11
C THR A 4 -33.55 49.70 -4.98
N LYS A 5 -34.76 50.27 -4.98
CA LYS A 5 -35.29 51.04 -3.84
C LYS A 5 -35.50 50.16 -2.61
N PHE A 6 -36.08 48.98 -2.77
CA PHE A 6 -36.24 48.02 -1.67
C PHE A 6 -34.89 47.62 -1.05
N LEU A 7 -33.90 47.26 -1.86
CA LEU A 7 -32.58 46.84 -1.38
C LEU A 7 -31.85 47.98 -0.67
N ALA A 8 -31.95 49.21 -1.19
CA ALA A 8 -31.36 50.39 -0.56
C ALA A 8 -32.02 50.68 0.81
N GLU A 9 -33.34 50.61 0.92
CA GLU A 9 -34.04 50.82 2.20
C GLU A 9 -33.77 49.69 3.20
N PHE A 10 -33.73 48.44 2.74
CA PHE A 10 -33.45 47.26 3.56
C PHE A 10 -32.02 47.25 4.11
N LEU A 11 -31.02 47.48 3.26
CA LEU A 11 -29.61 47.54 3.67
C LEU A 11 -29.33 48.76 4.55
N ASN A 12 -29.98 49.90 4.29
CA ASN A 12 -29.85 51.09 5.13
C ASN A 12 -30.41 50.85 6.55
N GLN A 13 -31.55 50.15 6.66
CA GLN A 13 -32.10 49.75 7.96
C GLN A 13 -31.14 48.82 8.72
N PHE A 14 -30.55 47.83 8.06
CA PHE A 14 -29.65 46.87 8.70
C PHE A 14 -28.28 47.48 9.05
N PHE A 15 -27.58 48.08 8.08
CA PHE A 15 -26.21 48.55 8.26
C PHE A 15 -26.12 49.91 8.94
N VAL A 16 -26.96 50.89 8.58
CA VAL A 16 -26.82 52.27 9.08
C VAL A 16 -27.60 52.47 10.38
N LYS A 17 -28.82 51.94 10.47
CA LYS A 17 -29.61 52.06 11.71
C LYS A 17 -29.31 50.94 12.72
N GLY A 18 -29.06 49.71 12.25
CA GLY A 18 -28.69 48.58 13.09
C GLY A 18 -27.21 48.58 13.47
N VAL A 19 -26.35 48.13 12.57
CA VAL A 19 -24.91 47.89 12.84
C VAL A 19 -24.19 49.18 13.27
N TRP A 20 -24.32 50.27 12.51
CA TRP A 20 -23.70 51.55 12.87
C TRP A 20 -24.33 52.17 14.13
N GLY A 21 -25.62 51.93 14.37
CA GLY A 21 -26.30 52.31 15.62
C GLY A 21 -25.69 51.62 16.84
N ILE A 22 -25.35 50.33 16.72
CA ILE A 22 -24.68 49.56 17.78
C ILE A 22 -23.27 50.11 18.03
N PHE A 23 -22.45 50.31 16.99
CA PHE A 23 -21.11 50.88 17.15
C PHE A 23 -21.13 52.29 17.75
N LYS A 24 -22.05 53.14 17.29
CA LYS A 24 -22.23 54.49 17.84
C LYS A 24 -22.72 54.45 19.29
N GLY A 25 -23.60 53.50 19.64
CA GLY A 25 -24.09 53.27 21.00
C GLY A 25 -22.99 52.79 21.95
N ILE A 26 -22.14 51.86 21.50
CA ILE A 26 -20.96 51.41 22.25
C ILE A 26 -19.98 52.58 22.45
N GLY A 27 -19.69 53.35 21.39
CA GLY A 27 -18.82 54.52 21.47
C GLY A 27 -19.33 55.61 22.41
N LEU A 28 -20.63 55.93 22.35
CA LEU A 28 -21.29 56.86 23.28
C LEU A 28 -21.29 56.34 24.72
N GLY A 29 -21.52 55.03 24.90
CA GLY A 29 -21.45 54.37 26.21
C GLY A 29 -20.06 54.51 26.83
N ILE A 30 -19.01 54.22 26.07
CA ILE A 30 -17.61 54.39 26.51
C ILE A 30 -17.32 55.86 26.82
N ALA A 31 -17.73 56.79 25.95
CA ALA A 31 -17.52 58.23 26.16
C ALA A 31 -18.20 58.75 27.44
N ASN A 32 -19.37 58.20 27.80
CA ASN A 32 -20.08 58.55 29.04
C ASN A 32 -19.41 57.95 30.28
N ILE A 33 -18.96 56.69 30.21
CA ILE A 33 -18.26 56.00 31.30
C ILE A 33 -16.97 56.74 31.70
N PHE A 34 -16.25 57.31 30.73
CA PHE A 34 -15.02 58.06 30.97
C PHE A 34 -15.21 59.59 31.05
N ASN A 35 -16.44 60.08 31.21
CA ASN A 35 -16.73 61.52 31.33
C ASN A 35 -16.45 62.04 32.76
N ILE A 36 -15.18 62.04 33.15
CA ILE A 36 -14.68 62.49 34.46
C ILE A 36 -15.23 63.88 34.87
N PRO A 37 -15.33 64.89 33.97
CA PRO A 37 -15.88 66.19 34.32
C PRO A 37 -17.34 66.15 34.82
N GLN A 38 -18.18 65.23 34.31
CA GLN A 38 -19.54 65.08 34.82
C GLN A 38 -19.59 64.46 36.21
N TYR A 39 -18.76 63.45 36.49
CA TYR A 39 -18.65 62.88 37.83
C TYR A 39 -18.26 63.95 38.87
N ILE A 40 -17.32 64.83 38.51
CA ILE A 40 -16.89 65.95 39.38
C ILE A 40 -18.03 66.96 39.60
N LYS A 41 -18.82 67.27 38.55
CA LYS A 41 -19.97 68.19 38.67
C LYS A 41 -21.06 67.62 39.59
N ILE A 42 -21.39 66.33 39.43
CA ILE A 42 -22.37 65.64 40.28
C ILE A 42 -21.88 65.64 41.73
N PHE A 43 -20.62 65.30 41.96
CA PHE A 43 -20.04 65.31 43.31
C PHE A 43 -20.10 66.70 43.97
N LYS A 44 -19.70 67.76 43.25
CA LYS A 44 -19.76 69.14 43.75
C LYS A 44 -21.18 69.64 44.04
N ALA A 45 -22.18 69.20 43.28
CA ALA A 45 -23.57 69.60 43.48
C ALA A 45 -24.18 69.02 44.78
N TRP A 46 -23.65 67.89 45.25
CA TRP A 46 -24.14 67.18 46.44
C TRP A 46 -23.26 67.34 47.67
N ALA A 47 -21.98 67.70 47.49
CA ALA A 47 -21.00 67.87 48.58
C ALA A 47 -21.42 68.87 49.67
N GLY A 48 -22.24 69.88 49.33
CA GLY A 48 -22.75 70.87 50.29
C GLY A 48 -23.94 70.40 51.14
N LYS A 49 -24.50 69.22 50.88
CA LYS A 49 -25.70 68.67 51.56
C LYS A 49 -25.42 67.40 52.37
N PHE A 50 -24.16 66.96 52.42
CA PHE A 50 -23.79 65.69 53.04
C PHE A 50 -23.61 65.81 54.56
N THR A 51 -24.19 64.86 55.29
CA THR A 51 -23.82 64.60 56.69
C THR A 51 -22.50 63.83 56.77
N ILE A 52 -21.95 63.64 57.98
CA ILE A 52 -20.69 62.90 58.19
C ILE A 52 -20.77 61.46 57.66
N VAL A 53 -21.94 60.82 57.78
CA VAL A 53 -22.18 59.46 57.29
C VAL A 53 -22.26 59.43 55.75
N ASP A 54 -22.91 60.44 55.14
CA ASP A 54 -23.01 60.54 53.68
C ASP A 54 -21.65 60.76 53.02
N TRP A 55 -20.76 61.51 53.67
CA TRP A 55 -19.37 61.68 53.21
C TRP A 55 -18.60 60.36 53.17
N LEU A 56 -18.80 59.50 54.17
CA LEU A 56 -18.14 58.19 54.24
C LEU A 56 -18.63 57.27 53.12
N LEU A 57 -19.95 57.23 52.88
CA LEU A 57 -20.55 56.47 51.78
C LEU A 57 -20.14 57.00 50.40
N ALA A 58 -20.06 58.32 50.23
CA ALA A 58 -19.65 58.94 48.97
C ALA A 58 -18.20 58.60 48.61
N ILE A 59 -17.28 58.60 49.59
CA ILE A 59 -15.88 58.20 49.37
C ILE A 59 -15.79 56.73 48.95
N VAL A 60 -16.53 55.83 49.61
CA VAL A 60 -16.57 54.41 49.24
C VAL A 60 -17.11 54.22 47.82
N ALA A 61 -18.15 54.94 47.43
CA ALA A 61 -18.73 54.88 46.08
C ALA A 61 -17.75 55.38 45.00
N VAL A 62 -16.98 56.44 45.29
CA VAL A 62 -15.94 56.95 44.38
C VAL A 62 -14.83 55.92 44.21
N ILE A 63 -14.35 55.33 45.31
CA ILE A 63 -13.31 54.28 45.28
C ILE A 63 -13.79 53.06 44.47
N ALA A 64 -15.02 52.61 44.69
CA ALA A 64 -15.60 51.49 43.95
C ALA A 64 -15.71 51.80 42.44
N THR A 65 -16.10 53.02 42.09
CA THR A 65 -16.20 53.45 40.68
C THR A 65 -14.82 53.47 40.01
N VAL A 66 -13.80 53.99 40.69
CA VAL A 66 -12.41 54.01 40.20
C VAL A 66 -11.86 52.59 40.03
N ALA A 67 -12.16 51.68 40.97
CA ALA A 67 -11.74 50.28 40.88
C ALA A 67 -12.35 49.56 39.65
N VAL A 68 -13.62 49.79 39.36
CA VAL A 68 -14.29 49.24 38.17
C VAL A 68 -13.68 49.78 36.88
N LEU A 69 -13.41 51.09 36.81
CA LEU A 69 -12.73 51.70 35.65
C LEU A 69 -11.33 51.13 35.43
N ALA A 70 -10.55 50.95 36.49
CA ALA A 70 -9.21 50.34 36.42
C ALA A 70 -9.27 48.89 35.93
N ALA A 71 -10.24 48.09 36.40
CA ALA A 71 -10.45 46.72 35.95
C ALA A 71 -10.77 46.62 34.45
N ILE A 72 -11.60 47.53 33.94
CA ILE A 72 -11.93 47.61 32.50
C ILE A 72 -10.67 47.91 31.68
N VAL A 73 -9.83 48.86 32.10
CA VAL A 73 -8.57 49.20 31.41
C VAL A 73 -7.60 48.01 31.40
N ILE A 74 -7.44 47.31 32.53
CA ILE A 74 -6.60 46.11 32.63
C ILE A 74 -7.06 45.02 31.66
N LEU A 75 -8.38 44.78 31.59
CA LEU A 75 -8.96 43.76 30.72
C LEU A 75 -8.70 44.05 29.23
N VAL A 76 -8.81 45.32 28.80
CA VAL A 76 -8.47 45.75 27.44
C VAL A 76 -6.98 45.53 27.14
N VAL A 77 -6.09 45.87 28.09
CA VAL A 77 -4.63 45.65 27.93
C VAL A 77 -4.29 44.17 27.80
N VAL A 78 -4.94 43.29 28.58
CA VAL A 78 -4.74 41.83 28.50
C VAL A 78 -5.21 41.28 27.15
N LEU A 79 -6.36 41.74 26.65
CA LEU A 79 -6.88 41.34 25.33
C LEU A 79 -5.93 41.74 24.20
N ILE A 80 -5.39 42.96 24.23
CA ILE A 80 -4.41 43.43 23.23
C ILE A 80 -3.12 42.59 23.30
N LYS A 81 -2.59 42.33 24.51
CA LYS A 81 -1.40 41.48 24.66
C LYS A 81 -1.62 40.05 24.16
N LYS A 82 -2.81 39.48 24.40
CA LYS A 82 -3.18 38.15 23.91
C LYS A 82 -3.27 38.13 22.38
N TYR A 83 -3.88 39.15 21.79
CA TYR A 83 -3.99 39.30 20.34
C TYR A 83 -2.62 39.40 19.66
N VAL A 84 -1.70 40.21 20.21
CA VAL A 84 -0.33 40.35 19.69
C VAL A 84 0.46 39.05 19.82
N ARG A 85 0.32 38.32 20.93
CA ARG A 85 1.02 37.03 21.13
C ARG A 85 0.56 35.96 20.15
N VAL A 86 -0.75 35.85 19.92
CA VAL A 86 -1.33 34.89 18.96
C VAL A 86 -0.84 35.16 17.54
N ARG A 87 -0.76 36.45 17.15
CA ARG A 87 -0.26 36.84 15.83
C ARG A 87 1.23 36.52 15.66
N LYS A 88 2.04 36.62 16.73
CA LYS A 88 3.47 36.31 16.68
C LYS A 88 3.73 34.82 16.48
N THR A 89 2.97 33.92 17.11
CA THR A 89 3.08 32.47 16.89
C THR A 89 2.65 32.00 15.50
N LEU A 90 1.74 32.72 14.84
CA LEU A 90 1.35 32.41 13.45
C LEU A 90 2.45 32.77 12.45
N VAL A 91 3.16 33.89 12.69
CA VAL A 91 4.28 34.32 11.84
C VAL A 91 5.46 33.35 11.93
N ASP A 92 5.79 32.83 13.12
CA ASP A 92 6.84 31.81 13.28
C ASP A 92 6.49 30.50 12.54
N GLN A 93 5.21 30.14 12.43
CA GLN A 93 4.78 28.95 11.67
C GLN A 93 4.90 29.14 10.16
N GLU A 94 4.57 30.34 9.65
CA GLU A 94 4.76 30.68 8.23
C GLU A 94 6.25 30.72 7.85
N GLU A 95 7.11 31.22 8.75
CA GLU A 95 8.55 31.27 8.55
C GLU A 95 9.18 29.86 8.51
N LEU A 96 8.77 28.96 9.42
CA LEU A 96 9.17 27.55 9.39
C LEU A 96 8.69 26.82 8.12
N LEU A 97 7.49 27.13 7.63
CA LEU A 97 6.97 26.57 6.38
C LEU A 97 7.77 27.03 5.16
N MET A 98 8.15 28.30 5.11
CA MET A 98 9.04 28.82 4.06
C MET A 98 10.44 28.18 4.13
N GLU A 99 10.96 27.98 5.33
CA GLU A 99 12.27 27.35 5.53
C GLU A 99 12.27 25.89 5.06
N VAL A 100 11.23 25.11 5.38
CA VAL A 100 11.04 23.74 4.86
C VAL A 100 10.89 23.76 3.33
N GLY A 101 10.21 24.75 2.76
CA GLY A 101 10.10 24.93 1.32
C GLY A 101 11.44 25.20 0.64
N ASN A 102 12.28 26.05 1.25
CA ASN A 102 13.61 26.37 0.76
C ASN A 102 14.59 25.21 0.90
N LEU A 103 14.57 24.50 2.05
CA LEU A 103 15.34 23.27 2.27
C LEU A 103 15.00 22.20 1.23
N ASN A 104 13.73 22.02 0.90
CA ASN A 104 13.32 21.07 -0.14
C ASN A 104 13.81 21.48 -1.54
N ARG A 105 13.82 22.78 -1.86
CA ARG A 105 14.41 23.28 -3.13
C ARG A 105 15.92 23.04 -3.18
N GLU A 106 16.62 23.22 -2.06
CA GLU A 106 18.05 22.91 -1.96
C GLU A 106 18.32 21.42 -2.12
N VAL A 107 17.53 20.54 -1.51
CA VAL A 107 17.68 19.08 -1.67
C VAL A 107 17.48 18.65 -3.13
N ILE A 108 16.49 19.21 -3.82
CA ILE A 108 16.27 18.95 -5.26
C ILE A 108 17.47 19.44 -6.08
N LYS A 109 17.95 20.66 -5.80
CA LYS A 109 19.11 21.23 -6.50
C LYS A 109 20.38 20.40 -6.29
N LEU A 110 20.61 19.94 -5.05
CA LEU A 110 21.74 19.08 -4.68
C LEU A 110 21.65 17.70 -5.33
N ASN A 111 20.47 17.10 -5.41
CA ASN A 111 20.29 15.82 -6.12
C ASN A 111 20.56 15.97 -7.62
N ASN A 112 20.07 17.04 -8.25
CA ASN A 112 20.35 17.32 -9.66
C ASN A 112 21.84 17.61 -9.92
N GLU A 113 22.52 18.33 -9.02
CA GLU A 113 23.96 18.55 -9.09
C GLU A 113 24.72 17.24 -8.88
N LYS A 114 24.29 16.38 -7.96
CA LYS A 114 24.87 15.04 -7.75
C LYS A 114 24.74 14.16 -8.99
N GLU A 115 23.58 14.15 -9.65
CA GLU A 115 23.37 13.44 -10.91
C GLU A 115 24.24 14.00 -12.04
N ARG A 116 24.39 15.33 -12.13
CA ARG A 116 25.32 15.96 -13.07
C ARG A 116 26.77 15.62 -12.78
N ILE A 117 27.19 15.59 -11.51
CA ILE A 117 28.55 15.21 -11.11
C ILE A 117 28.80 13.72 -11.40
N LEU A 118 27.82 12.85 -11.17
CA LEU A 118 27.88 11.44 -11.57
C LEU A 118 28.04 11.33 -13.08
N ALA A 119 27.23 12.04 -13.87
CA ALA A 119 27.33 12.06 -15.33
C ALA A 119 28.69 12.60 -15.84
N MET A 120 29.22 13.66 -15.20
CA MET A 120 30.53 14.23 -15.55
C MET A 120 31.71 13.32 -15.15
N LYS A 121 31.62 12.64 -13.99
CA LYS A 121 32.61 11.63 -13.60
C LYS A 121 32.61 10.45 -14.56
N VAL A 122 31.44 10.03 -15.01
CA VAL A 122 31.27 8.97 -16.02
C VAL A 122 31.89 9.40 -17.36
N SER A 123 31.73 10.67 -17.77
CA SER A 123 32.34 11.16 -19.03
C SER A 123 33.87 11.37 -18.96
N GLN A 124 34.43 11.79 -17.81
CA GLN A 124 35.89 11.89 -17.62
C GLN A 124 36.60 10.53 -17.60
N LEU A 125 35.87 9.46 -17.30
CA LEU A 125 36.36 8.08 -17.37
C LEU A 125 36.25 7.48 -18.78
N GLY A 126 35.78 8.24 -19.77
CA GLY A 126 35.70 7.80 -21.17
C GLY A 126 34.59 6.79 -21.44
N LEU A 127 33.57 6.72 -20.58
CA LEU A 127 32.41 5.84 -20.75
C LEU A 127 31.15 6.67 -21.04
N ASN A 128 30.32 6.19 -21.97
CA ASN A 128 29.04 6.84 -22.29
C ASN A 128 28.05 6.68 -21.12
N PRO A 129 27.12 7.64 -20.91
CA PRO A 129 26.13 7.53 -19.83
C PRO A 129 25.14 6.40 -20.17
N GLY A 130 25.31 5.23 -19.55
CA GLY A 130 24.41 4.09 -19.71
C GLY A 130 25.05 2.70 -19.79
N GLU A 131 26.38 2.59 -19.90
CA GLU A 131 27.03 1.27 -19.99
C GLU A 131 27.46 0.73 -18.62
N SER A 132 26.95 -0.45 -18.27
CA SER A 132 27.64 -1.38 -17.36
C SER A 132 28.87 -1.96 -18.08
N PRO A 133 29.98 -2.31 -17.41
CA PRO A 133 31.28 -2.57 -18.06
C PRO A 133 31.40 -3.84 -18.93
N TYR A 134 30.30 -4.43 -19.36
CA TYR A 134 30.30 -5.65 -20.18
C TYR A 134 29.13 -5.57 -21.17
N ASP A 135 29.37 -5.03 -22.36
CA ASP A 135 28.95 -5.64 -23.64
C ASP A 135 29.30 -4.74 -24.82
N GLU A 136 29.98 -5.34 -25.81
CA GLU A 136 30.32 -4.77 -27.11
C GLU A 136 29.14 -4.98 -28.09
N ASN A 137 28.72 -3.90 -28.76
CA ASN A 137 28.33 -3.78 -30.19
C ASN A 137 27.15 -2.83 -30.43
N GLY A 138 27.28 -2.01 -31.48
CA GLY A 138 26.49 -0.82 -31.86
C GLY A 138 25.00 -1.04 -32.17
N GLU A 139 24.20 -0.03 -32.48
CA GLU A 139 24.44 1.15 -33.33
C GLU A 139 23.62 2.38 -32.89
N GLU A 140 24.03 3.53 -33.41
CA GLU A 140 23.55 4.88 -33.12
C GLU A 140 22.13 5.19 -33.63
N THR A 141 21.36 5.96 -32.86
CA THR A 141 20.47 6.97 -33.46
C THR A 141 20.37 8.21 -32.55
N LYS A 142 20.75 9.36 -33.10
CA LYS A 142 20.73 10.69 -32.45
C LYS A 142 19.33 11.29 -32.55
N GLU A 143 18.77 11.73 -31.43
CA GLU A 143 17.74 12.77 -31.42
C GLU A 143 18.12 13.91 -30.46
N GLU A 144 18.14 15.12 -31.03
CA GLU A 144 18.39 16.39 -30.35
C GLU A 144 17.19 16.77 -29.47
N LYS A 145 17.40 16.89 -28.16
CA LYS A 145 16.42 17.53 -27.25
C LYS A 145 16.55 19.05 -27.35
N LYS A 146 15.47 19.71 -27.78
CA LYS A 146 15.24 21.14 -27.59
C LYS A 146 14.89 21.40 -26.12
N ASP A 147 15.74 22.14 -25.43
CA ASP A 147 15.44 22.72 -24.11
C ASP A 147 14.36 23.80 -24.26
N GLY A 148 13.14 23.48 -23.83
CA GLY A 148 12.10 24.45 -23.51
C GLY A 148 11.92 24.49 -21.99
N GLU A 149 12.55 25.46 -21.34
CA GLU A 149 12.24 25.81 -19.95
C GLU A 149 10.77 26.24 -19.85
N VAL A 150 9.95 25.45 -19.17
CA VAL A 150 8.62 25.87 -18.70
C VAL A 150 8.73 26.17 -17.21
N ASP A 151 8.70 27.46 -16.89
CA ASP A 151 8.66 28.02 -15.55
C ASP A 151 7.29 27.68 -14.91
N LYS A 152 7.25 26.71 -13.99
CA LYS A 152 6.02 26.29 -13.28
C LYS A 152 5.93 26.97 -11.92
N THR A 153 4.88 27.77 -11.72
CA THR A 153 4.50 28.40 -10.45
C THR A 153 4.05 27.36 -9.40
N ALA A 154 4.02 27.75 -8.13
CA ALA A 154 3.77 26.89 -6.97
C ALA A 154 2.42 26.13 -6.94
N ASP A 155 1.50 26.42 -7.88
CA ASP A 155 0.19 25.78 -8.02
C ASP A 155 0.21 24.47 -8.83
N ASP A 156 1.35 24.10 -9.42
CA ASP A 156 1.45 22.96 -10.34
C ASP A 156 2.05 21.69 -9.69
N TYR A 157 2.16 21.66 -8.36
CA TYR A 157 2.71 20.52 -7.63
C TYR A 157 1.62 19.50 -7.30
N SER A 158 1.65 18.36 -7.99
CA SER A 158 0.90 17.17 -7.57
C SER A 158 1.26 16.78 -6.15
N ARG A 159 0.26 16.42 -5.36
CA ARG A 159 0.46 15.82 -4.04
C ARG A 159 1.04 14.40 -4.11
N PHE A 160 0.99 13.75 -5.28
CA PHE A 160 1.57 12.44 -5.55
C PHE A 160 2.82 12.60 -6.41
N TYR A 161 3.97 12.79 -5.77
CA TYR A 161 5.22 13.07 -6.47
C TYR A 161 5.70 11.88 -7.33
N LYS A 162 5.72 10.67 -6.76
CA LYS A 162 6.24 9.47 -7.43
C LYS A 162 5.33 8.98 -8.55
N CYS A 163 4.01 8.97 -8.35
CA CYS A 163 3.06 8.56 -9.38
C CYS A 163 3.01 9.60 -10.52
N THR A 164 3.11 10.90 -10.24
CA THR A 164 3.23 11.90 -11.31
C THR A 164 4.56 11.79 -12.06
N GLN A 165 5.65 11.36 -11.41
CA GLN A 165 6.88 11.02 -12.14
C GLN A 165 6.66 9.84 -13.11
N VAL A 166 5.94 8.81 -12.68
CA VAL A 166 5.57 7.68 -13.56
C VAL A 166 4.74 8.17 -14.75
N ASP A 167 3.79 9.09 -14.56
CA ASP A 167 3.02 9.67 -15.68
C ASP A 167 3.93 10.27 -16.78
N LEU A 168 5.00 10.97 -16.37
CA LEU A 168 5.97 11.57 -17.28
C LEU A 168 6.86 10.52 -17.96
N GLU A 169 7.26 9.49 -17.22
CA GLU A 169 8.04 8.37 -17.76
C GLU A 169 7.23 7.55 -18.79
N MET A 170 5.93 7.40 -18.55
CA MET A 170 5.03 6.62 -19.41
C MET A 170 4.57 7.39 -20.66
N GLU A 171 4.77 8.71 -20.77
CA GLU A 171 4.37 9.49 -21.95
C GLU A 171 5.06 9.04 -23.24
N ASN A 172 6.29 8.53 -23.13
CA ASN A 172 7.07 8.02 -24.26
C ASN A 172 7.22 6.49 -24.23
N TYR A 173 6.37 5.79 -23.46
CA TYR A 173 6.45 4.34 -23.33
C TYR A 173 5.99 3.66 -24.62
N VAL A 174 6.85 2.79 -25.14
CA VAL A 174 6.53 1.88 -26.25
C VAL A 174 6.54 0.47 -25.69
N ALA A 175 5.44 -0.26 -25.89
CA ALA A 175 5.32 -1.64 -25.43
C ALA A 175 6.39 -2.52 -26.11
N PRO A 176 7.09 -3.39 -25.35
CA PRO A 176 8.04 -4.31 -25.93
C PRO A 176 7.32 -5.40 -26.75
N ASP A 177 8.03 -6.01 -27.68
CA ASP A 177 7.53 -7.21 -28.37
C ASP A 177 7.41 -8.36 -27.37
N PHE A 178 6.19 -8.87 -27.23
CA PHE A 178 5.85 -10.00 -26.36
C PHE A 178 5.91 -11.32 -27.11
N ASP A 179 6.46 -12.34 -26.46
CA ASP A 179 6.40 -13.72 -26.93
C ASP A 179 5.01 -14.31 -26.65
N ASN A 180 4.23 -14.45 -27.72
CA ASN A 180 2.87 -15.00 -27.66
C ASN A 180 2.80 -16.47 -28.11
N GLU A 181 3.92 -17.11 -28.44
CA GLU A 181 3.96 -18.49 -28.91
C GLU A 181 4.45 -19.46 -27.82
N ILE A 182 5.17 -18.95 -26.82
CA ILE A 182 5.70 -19.76 -25.73
C ILE A 182 4.59 -20.48 -24.94
N THR A 183 4.86 -21.73 -24.57
CA THR A 183 3.96 -22.57 -23.77
C THR A 183 4.36 -22.67 -22.30
N LEU A 184 3.44 -23.05 -21.40
CA LEU A 184 3.72 -23.21 -19.96
C LEU A 184 4.87 -24.19 -19.64
N PRO A 185 5.00 -25.38 -20.28
CA PRO A 185 6.14 -26.25 -20.05
C PRO A 185 7.47 -25.62 -20.45
N GLU A 186 7.49 -24.88 -21.57
CA GLU A 186 8.70 -24.19 -22.04
C GLU A 186 9.08 -23.05 -21.11
N ILE A 187 8.11 -22.30 -20.57
CA ILE A 187 8.35 -21.30 -19.53
C ILE A 187 9.03 -21.94 -18.31
N CYS A 188 8.52 -23.09 -17.85
CA CYS A 188 9.09 -23.79 -16.70
C CYS A 188 10.55 -24.20 -16.94
N GLU A 189 10.86 -24.82 -18.08
CA GLU A 189 12.22 -25.26 -18.40
C GLU A 189 13.15 -24.06 -18.68
N ARG A 190 12.70 -23.06 -19.43
CA ARG A 190 13.49 -21.84 -19.69
C ARG A 190 13.80 -21.09 -18.42
N PHE A 191 12.83 -20.93 -17.51
CA PHE A 191 13.06 -20.27 -16.24
C PHE A 191 14.03 -21.05 -15.35
N ARG A 192 13.87 -22.38 -15.28
CA ARG A 192 14.80 -23.24 -14.54
C ARG A 192 16.23 -23.13 -15.09
N ASN A 193 16.38 -23.16 -16.41
CA ASN A 193 17.68 -23.05 -17.07
C ASN A 193 18.28 -21.65 -16.92
N PHE A 194 17.46 -20.60 -17.00
CA PHE A 194 17.87 -19.21 -16.74
C PHE A 194 18.39 -19.04 -15.31
N ALA A 195 17.64 -19.52 -14.32
CA ALA A 195 18.01 -19.43 -12.91
C ALA A 195 19.34 -20.15 -12.63
N CYS A 196 19.55 -21.32 -13.26
CA CYS A 196 20.79 -22.08 -13.14
C CYS A 196 21.96 -21.38 -13.86
N SER A 197 21.82 -21.12 -15.17
CA SER A 197 22.91 -20.63 -16.02
C SER A 197 23.35 -19.20 -15.72
N ARG A 198 22.42 -18.28 -15.41
CA ARG A 198 22.74 -16.86 -15.20
C ARG A 198 22.89 -16.47 -13.74
N LEU A 199 22.20 -17.13 -12.83
CA LEU A 199 22.15 -16.75 -11.41
C LEU A 199 22.79 -17.80 -10.47
N GLY A 200 23.15 -18.98 -10.98
CA GLY A 200 23.71 -20.06 -10.17
C GLY A 200 22.73 -20.62 -9.14
N LEU A 201 21.42 -20.54 -9.43
CA LEU A 201 20.35 -21.03 -8.56
C LEU A 201 19.81 -22.36 -9.07
N PHE A 202 19.76 -23.36 -8.21
CA PHE A 202 19.36 -24.71 -8.57
C PHE A 202 18.00 -25.05 -7.97
N TYR A 203 16.96 -25.06 -8.81
CA TYR A 203 15.62 -25.48 -8.41
C TYR A 203 15.21 -26.76 -9.12
N GLU A 204 14.50 -27.62 -8.40
CA GLU A 204 13.84 -28.78 -9.00
C GLU A 204 12.70 -28.31 -9.90
N ILE A 205 12.51 -28.97 -11.04
CA ILE A 205 11.45 -28.62 -11.99
C ILE A 205 10.05 -28.65 -11.34
N LYS A 206 9.85 -29.55 -10.36
CA LYS A 206 8.60 -29.63 -9.59
C LYS A 206 8.30 -28.30 -8.88
N ILE A 207 9.28 -27.68 -8.23
CA ILE A 207 9.10 -26.38 -7.56
C ILE A 207 8.76 -25.29 -8.56
N ILE A 208 9.40 -25.29 -9.74
CA ILE A 208 9.10 -24.33 -10.80
C ILE A 208 7.67 -24.48 -11.32
N ARG A 209 7.21 -25.72 -11.52
CA ARG A 209 5.82 -26.00 -11.93
C ARG A 209 4.83 -25.55 -10.89
N LEU A 210 5.06 -25.84 -9.60
CA LEU A 210 4.23 -25.37 -8.50
C LEU A 210 4.19 -23.84 -8.45
N PHE A 211 5.35 -23.20 -8.60
CA PHE A 211 5.49 -21.76 -8.61
C PHE A 211 4.70 -21.12 -9.75
N LEU A 212 4.86 -21.57 -11.00
CA LEU A 212 4.12 -21.03 -12.14
C LEU A 212 2.62 -21.29 -12.03
N SER A 213 2.22 -22.48 -11.58
CA SER A 213 0.80 -22.84 -11.43
C SER A 213 0.09 -22.03 -10.35
N ALA A 214 0.82 -21.54 -9.35
CA ALA A 214 0.25 -20.69 -8.31
C ALA A 214 -0.34 -19.38 -8.87
N PHE A 215 0.26 -18.82 -9.93
CA PHE A 215 -0.20 -17.59 -10.60
C PHE A 215 -1.60 -17.74 -11.19
N ALA A 216 -2.02 -18.96 -11.53
CA ALA A 216 -3.34 -19.25 -12.11
C ALA A 216 -4.49 -19.15 -11.09
N SER A 217 -4.20 -19.28 -9.80
CA SER A 217 -5.22 -19.47 -8.76
C SER A 217 -5.39 -18.28 -7.80
N THR A 218 -4.34 -17.49 -7.59
CA THR A 218 -4.38 -16.34 -6.67
C THR A 218 -3.29 -15.34 -7.00
N ARG A 219 -3.48 -14.11 -6.51
CA ARG A 219 -2.49 -13.03 -6.60
C ARG A 219 -1.52 -12.98 -5.42
N LEU A 220 -1.72 -13.81 -4.39
CA LEU A 220 -0.81 -13.93 -3.25
C LEU A 220 -0.16 -15.31 -3.22
N ILE A 221 1.15 -15.38 -3.44
CA ILE A 221 1.96 -16.60 -3.32
C ILE A 221 2.79 -16.48 -2.06
N ILE A 222 2.86 -17.55 -1.27
CA ILE A 222 3.69 -17.61 -0.07
C ILE A 222 4.83 -18.58 -0.33
N LEU A 223 6.07 -18.12 -0.18
CA LEU A 223 7.25 -18.97 -0.20
C LEU A 223 7.71 -19.15 1.25
N GLN A 224 7.61 -20.37 1.76
CA GLN A 224 7.96 -20.69 3.15
C GLN A 224 9.01 -21.79 3.22
N GLY A 225 9.76 -21.82 4.32
CA GLY A 225 10.80 -22.83 4.53
C GLY A 225 11.95 -22.29 5.36
N ILE A 226 13.01 -23.10 5.49
CA ILE A 226 14.19 -22.77 6.29
C ILE A 226 14.94 -21.57 5.68
N SER A 227 15.62 -20.80 6.50
CA SER A 227 16.49 -19.72 6.00
C SER A 227 17.56 -20.24 5.04
N GLY A 228 17.86 -19.47 4.00
CA GLY A 228 18.89 -19.82 3.01
C GLY A 228 18.50 -20.88 1.97
N THR A 229 17.22 -21.21 1.80
CA THR A 229 16.73 -22.12 0.74
C THR A 229 16.39 -21.42 -0.58
N GLY A 230 16.69 -20.12 -0.70
CA GLY A 230 16.53 -19.36 -1.94
C GLY A 230 15.10 -18.87 -2.21
N LYS A 231 14.30 -18.61 -1.17
CA LYS A 231 12.91 -18.10 -1.28
C LYS A 231 12.85 -16.74 -1.99
N THR A 232 13.54 -15.74 -1.44
CA THR A 232 13.64 -14.40 -2.04
C THR A 232 14.36 -14.44 -3.40
N SER A 233 15.36 -15.31 -3.54
CA SER A 233 16.09 -15.52 -4.79
C SER A 233 15.22 -16.07 -5.93
N LEU A 234 14.23 -16.92 -5.63
CA LEU A 234 13.31 -17.47 -6.64
C LEU A 234 12.45 -16.36 -7.25
N ALA A 235 11.85 -15.52 -6.41
CA ALA A 235 11.05 -14.40 -6.86
C ALA A 235 11.89 -13.36 -7.63
N TYR A 236 13.10 -13.07 -7.14
CA TYR A 236 14.03 -12.16 -7.79
C TYR A 236 14.49 -12.68 -9.16
N ALA A 237 14.81 -13.98 -9.25
CA ALA A 237 15.16 -14.63 -10.51
C ALA A 237 14.01 -14.56 -11.52
N TRP A 238 12.78 -14.72 -11.07
CA TRP A 238 11.60 -14.66 -11.93
C TRP A 238 11.37 -13.27 -12.52
N GLY A 239 11.51 -12.19 -11.73
CA GLY A 239 11.43 -10.82 -12.29
C GLY A 239 12.53 -10.53 -13.30
N LYS A 240 13.78 -10.97 -13.03
CA LYS A 240 14.87 -10.86 -14.01
C LYS A 240 14.60 -11.65 -15.28
N PHE A 241 14.08 -12.86 -15.15
CA PHE A 241 13.71 -13.69 -16.29
C PHE A 241 12.66 -12.98 -17.16
N LEU A 242 11.73 -12.23 -16.55
CA LEU A 242 10.65 -11.51 -17.25
C LEU A 242 11.03 -10.08 -17.71
N LYS A 243 12.31 -9.68 -17.60
CA LYS A 243 12.81 -8.31 -17.86
C LYS A 243 12.09 -7.20 -17.07
N ASN A 244 11.37 -7.54 -16.01
CA ASN A 244 10.72 -6.58 -15.12
C ASN A 244 11.20 -6.78 -13.68
N PRO A 245 12.11 -5.94 -13.17
CA PRO A 245 12.65 -6.07 -11.82
C PRO A 245 11.55 -6.11 -10.75
N VAL A 246 11.68 -7.07 -9.83
CA VAL A 246 10.75 -7.18 -8.70
C VAL A 246 10.92 -6.01 -7.74
N THR A 247 9.82 -5.52 -7.19
CA THR A 247 9.85 -4.56 -6.08
C THR A 247 9.95 -5.32 -4.77
N ILE A 248 11.06 -5.15 -4.05
CA ILE A 248 11.23 -5.75 -2.73
C ILE A 248 10.74 -4.77 -1.68
N ALA A 249 9.73 -5.19 -0.91
CA ALA A 249 9.22 -4.50 0.25
C ALA A 249 9.63 -5.30 1.50
N SER A 250 10.68 -4.84 2.18
CA SER A 250 11.17 -5.46 3.41
C SER A 250 10.24 -5.12 4.58
N VAL A 251 9.45 -6.09 5.02
CA VAL A 251 8.46 -5.89 6.09
C VAL A 251 9.17 -5.59 7.40
N GLN A 252 8.69 -4.56 8.10
CA GLN A 252 9.24 -4.16 9.39
C GLN A 252 8.32 -4.60 10.54
N PRO A 253 8.85 -4.90 11.74
CA PRO A 253 8.03 -5.23 12.91
C PRO A 253 7.02 -4.15 13.30
N SER A 254 7.26 -2.90 12.88
CA SER A 254 6.38 -1.75 13.14
C SER A 254 5.16 -1.69 12.24
N TRP A 255 5.09 -2.50 11.18
CA TRP A 255 3.98 -2.47 10.21
C TRP A 255 2.66 -2.86 10.89
N ARG A 256 1.70 -1.94 10.85
CA ARG A 256 0.43 -2.06 11.60
C ARG A 256 -0.82 -1.82 10.79
N ASP A 257 -0.72 -1.20 9.62
CA ASP A 257 -1.91 -0.86 8.83
C ASP A 257 -1.57 -0.73 7.33
N ARG A 258 -2.62 -0.44 6.55
CA ARG A 258 -2.57 -0.28 5.09
C ARG A 258 -1.57 0.78 4.61
N THR A 259 -1.17 1.73 5.46
CA THR A 259 -0.32 2.86 5.04
C THR A 259 1.09 2.39 4.69
N GLU A 260 1.50 1.23 5.18
CA GLU A 260 2.78 0.62 4.84
C GLU A 260 2.81 0.09 3.40
N ILE A 261 1.65 -0.27 2.85
CA ILE A 261 1.51 -0.74 1.47
C ILE A 261 1.19 0.42 0.53
N PHE A 262 0.22 1.26 0.87
CA PHE A 262 -0.27 2.31 -0.04
C PHE A 262 0.34 3.68 0.23
N GLY A 263 0.86 3.94 1.42
CA GLY A 263 1.21 5.28 1.86
C GLY A 263 0.07 6.00 2.59
N TYR A 264 0.29 7.27 2.89
CA TYR A 264 -0.70 8.10 3.58
C TYR A 264 -0.66 9.56 3.13
N PHE A 265 -1.80 10.23 3.22
CA PHE A 265 -1.88 11.67 2.99
C PHE A 265 -1.47 12.44 4.23
N ASN A 266 -0.45 13.28 4.12
CA ASN A 266 -0.05 14.18 5.18
C ASN A 266 -0.83 15.50 5.06
N GLU A 267 -1.75 15.72 5.99
CA GLU A 267 -2.60 16.92 6.03
C GLU A 267 -1.83 18.23 6.25
N PHE A 268 -0.64 18.19 6.85
CA PHE A 268 0.17 19.38 7.12
C PHE A 268 0.97 19.82 5.90
N THR A 269 1.65 18.87 5.26
CA THR A 269 2.45 19.15 4.06
C THR A 269 1.60 19.16 2.79
N LYS A 270 0.35 18.69 2.87
CA LYS A 270 -0.56 18.46 1.75
C LYS A 270 0.03 17.55 0.67
N ARG A 271 0.96 16.67 1.05
CA ARG A 271 1.58 15.68 0.18
C ARG A 271 1.17 14.28 0.58
N PHE A 272 1.04 13.41 -0.41
CA PHE A 272 0.86 12.00 -0.21
C PHE A 272 2.24 11.33 -0.12
N ASN A 273 2.49 10.63 0.98
CA ASN A 273 3.72 9.89 1.19
C ASN A 273 3.58 8.52 0.52
N GLU A 274 4.06 8.42 -0.72
CA GLU A 274 3.94 7.23 -1.56
C GLU A 274 5.01 6.19 -1.23
N THR A 275 4.59 4.94 -1.03
CA THR A 275 5.48 3.79 -0.90
C THR A 275 6.03 3.38 -2.28
N GLU A 276 7.15 2.65 -2.31
CA GLU A 276 7.63 2.05 -3.57
C GLU A 276 6.64 1.02 -4.14
N VAL A 277 5.89 0.35 -3.26
CA VAL A 277 4.84 -0.58 -3.66
C VAL A 277 3.71 0.16 -4.39
N LEU A 278 3.23 1.30 -3.86
CA LEU A 278 2.21 2.11 -4.55
C LEU A 278 2.74 2.64 -5.88
N LYS A 279 3.98 3.15 -5.93
CA LYS A 279 4.60 3.61 -7.18
C LYS A 279 4.59 2.49 -8.23
N LYS A 280 4.97 1.27 -7.83
CA LYS A 280 5.02 0.12 -8.74
C LYS A 280 3.63 -0.37 -9.15
N MET A 281 2.66 -0.36 -8.23
CA MET A 281 1.24 -0.62 -8.56
C MET A 281 0.74 0.36 -9.61
N TYR A 282 1.09 1.64 -9.45
CA TYR A 282 0.71 2.69 -10.38
C TYR A 282 1.38 2.49 -11.75
N GLU A 283 2.69 2.22 -11.80
CA GLU A 283 3.40 1.88 -13.04
C GLU A 283 2.75 0.70 -13.80
N ALA A 284 2.36 -0.34 -13.07
CA ALA A 284 1.74 -1.53 -13.66
C ALA A 284 0.42 -1.24 -14.39
N THR A 285 -0.27 -0.14 -14.05
CA THR A 285 -1.51 0.25 -14.73
C THR A 285 -1.31 0.73 -16.18
N PHE A 286 -0.08 1.05 -16.58
CA PHE A 286 0.27 1.47 -17.95
C PHE A 286 0.82 0.35 -18.82
N LYS A 287 1.18 -0.78 -18.20
CA LYS A 287 2.04 -1.81 -18.79
C LYS A 287 1.34 -3.17 -18.86
N GLU A 288 1.80 -4.02 -19.78
CA GLU A 288 1.27 -5.39 -19.94
C GLU A 288 2.26 -6.46 -19.47
N GLU A 289 3.46 -6.09 -19.05
CA GLU A 289 4.39 -7.00 -18.38
C GLU A 289 3.79 -7.50 -17.06
N ILE A 290 4.31 -8.63 -16.57
CA ILE A 290 3.98 -9.16 -15.25
C ILE A 290 4.78 -8.40 -14.19
N PHE A 291 4.09 -7.89 -13.17
CA PHE A 291 4.66 -7.15 -12.05
C PHE A 291 4.64 -8.00 -10.79
N ILE A 292 5.72 -7.90 -10.02
CA ILE A 292 5.88 -8.69 -8.80
C ILE A 292 6.36 -7.79 -7.68
N THR A 293 5.64 -7.84 -6.56
CA THR A 293 6.10 -7.30 -5.29
C THR A 293 6.41 -8.42 -4.33
N VAL A 294 7.64 -8.45 -3.84
CA VAL A 294 8.10 -9.39 -2.83
C VAL A 294 7.96 -8.73 -1.46
N LEU A 295 7.14 -9.32 -0.58
CA LEU A 295 7.01 -8.94 0.81
C LEU A 295 7.97 -9.82 1.60
N ASP A 296 9.17 -9.30 1.82
CA ASP A 296 10.26 -10.07 2.42
C ASP A 296 10.08 -10.16 3.93
N GLU A 297 10.22 -11.37 4.46
CA GLU A 297 9.95 -11.71 5.87
C GLU A 297 8.57 -11.24 6.32
N MET A 298 7.56 -11.56 5.50
CA MET A 298 6.18 -11.10 5.61
C MET A 298 5.61 -11.28 7.03
N ASN A 299 6.01 -12.35 7.71
CA ASN A 299 5.53 -12.75 9.03
C ASN A 299 6.27 -12.13 10.22
N ILE A 300 7.23 -11.21 9.98
CA ILE A 300 7.81 -10.39 11.06
C ILE A 300 6.77 -9.42 11.65
N ALA A 301 5.77 -9.03 10.86
CA ALA A 301 4.58 -8.31 11.32
C ALA A 301 3.32 -9.16 11.12
N ARG A 302 2.23 -8.78 11.81
CA ARG A 302 0.93 -9.43 11.65
C ARG A 302 0.39 -9.12 10.25
N VAL A 303 0.50 -10.08 9.33
CA VAL A 303 0.10 -9.93 7.91
C VAL A 303 -1.36 -9.47 7.79
N GLU A 304 -2.24 -9.93 8.68
CA GLU A 304 -3.65 -9.55 8.67
C GLU A 304 -3.90 -8.08 8.97
N TYR A 305 -2.94 -7.33 9.49
CA TYR A 305 -3.15 -5.93 9.84
C TYR A 305 -2.81 -5.00 8.69
N TYR A 306 -1.61 -5.11 8.13
CA TYR A 306 -1.18 -4.23 7.05
C TYR A 306 -1.67 -4.68 5.66
N PHE A 307 -1.95 -5.98 5.49
CA PHE A 307 -2.34 -6.55 4.19
C PHE A 307 -3.84 -6.83 4.06
N ALA A 308 -4.63 -6.66 5.12
CA ALA A 308 -6.06 -7.03 5.13
C ALA A 308 -6.90 -6.38 4.03
N GLU A 309 -6.69 -5.09 3.76
CA GLU A 309 -7.46 -4.39 2.74
C GLU A 309 -7.15 -4.94 1.35
N LEU A 310 -5.87 -5.13 1.04
CA LEU A 310 -5.45 -5.70 -0.24
C LEU A 310 -5.96 -7.14 -0.41
N LEU A 311 -5.90 -7.96 0.65
CA LEU A 311 -6.52 -9.29 0.66
C LEU A 311 -8.02 -9.26 0.40
N SER A 312 -8.73 -8.23 0.85
CA SER A 312 -10.17 -8.11 0.66
C SER A 312 -10.50 -7.65 -0.76
N ILE A 313 -9.73 -6.70 -1.30
CA ILE A 313 -9.93 -6.18 -2.65
C ILE A 313 -9.65 -7.26 -3.71
N LEU A 314 -8.57 -8.02 -3.54
CA LEU A 314 -8.19 -9.10 -4.47
C LEU A 314 -9.16 -10.28 -4.50
N GLU A 315 -10.16 -10.30 -3.60
CA GLU A 315 -11.22 -11.31 -3.58
C GLU A 315 -12.47 -10.92 -4.36
N MET A 316 -12.58 -9.67 -4.75
CA MET A 316 -13.74 -9.21 -5.50
C MET A 316 -13.81 -9.99 -6.82
N PRO A 317 -14.98 -10.53 -7.18
CA PRO A 317 -15.14 -11.37 -8.37
C PRO A 317 -14.88 -10.59 -9.66
N SER A 318 -15.20 -9.29 -9.65
CA SER A 318 -14.91 -8.37 -10.75
C SER A 318 -13.62 -7.60 -10.49
N ARG A 319 -12.73 -7.59 -11.48
CA ARG A 319 -11.48 -6.80 -11.45
C ARG A 319 -11.75 -5.30 -11.53
N ASP A 320 -12.91 -4.89 -12.03
CA ASP A 320 -13.32 -3.48 -12.03
C ASP A 320 -13.60 -2.94 -10.63
N GLU A 321 -13.89 -3.84 -9.68
CA GLU A 321 -14.08 -3.50 -8.27
C GLU A 321 -12.76 -3.50 -7.49
N TRP A 322 -11.62 -3.79 -8.14
CA TRP A 322 -10.31 -3.76 -7.49
C TRP A 322 -9.84 -2.32 -7.29
N VAL A 323 -10.52 -1.56 -6.44
CA VAL A 323 -10.32 -0.13 -6.29
C VAL A 323 -9.93 0.19 -4.86
N VAL A 324 -8.83 0.92 -4.68
CA VAL A 324 -8.36 1.41 -3.39
C VAL A 324 -8.53 2.93 -3.31
N SER A 325 -9.14 3.41 -2.23
CA SER A 325 -9.24 4.85 -1.96
C SER A 325 -7.94 5.35 -1.35
N LEU A 326 -7.27 6.29 -2.01
CA LEU A 326 -6.01 6.87 -1.53
C LEU A 326 -6.27 8.18 -0.77
N VAL A 327 -7.17 9.02 -1.30
CA VAL A 327 -7.41 10.39 -0.81
C VAL A 327 -8.90 10.75 -0.91
N PRO A 328 -9.43 11.56 0.02
CA PRO A 328 -10.86 11.86 0.08
C PRO A 328 -11.30 13.01 -0.85
N SER A 329 -10.36 13.81 -1.34
CA SER A 329 -10.62 14.95 -2.23
C SER A 329 -9.95 14.72 -3.57
N VAL A 330 -10.40 15.38 -4.64
CA VAL A 330 -9.82 15.27 -5.99
C VAL A 330 -9.15 16.58 -6.36
N TRP A 331 -7.89 16.52 -6.79
CA TRP A 331 -7.13 17.69 -7.22
C TRP A 331 -6.83 17.58 -8.72
N PRO A 332 -6.86 18.69 -9.50
CA PRO A 332 -6.59 18.66 -10.95
C PRO A 332 -5.19 18.15 -11.30
N THR A 333 -4.25 18.29 -10.38
CA THR A 333 -2.85 17.86 -10.52
C THR A 333 -2.63 16.40 -10.12
N ASP A 334 -3.66 15.67 -9.71
CA ASP A 334 -3.53 14.25 -9.35
C ASP A 334 -3.08 13.41 -10.57
N PRO A 335 -2.36 12.29 -10.35
CA PRO A 335 -1.88 11.44 -11.42
C PRO A 335 -3.01 10.89 -12.30
N LYS A 336 -2.73 10.64 -13.59
CA LYS A 336 -3.75 10.31 -14.62
C LYS A 336 -4.69 9.16 -14.23
N HIS A 337 -4.13 8.06 -13.71
CA HIS A 337 -4.89 6.88 -13.30
C HIS A 337 -5.41 6.91 -11.84
N VAL A 338 -5.23 8.03 -11.11
CA VAL A 338 -5.91 8.25 -9.83
C VAL A 338 -7.20 9.02 -10.09
N ILE A 339 -8.31 8.29 -10.20
CA ILE A 339 -9.62 8.82 -10.56
C ILE A 339 -10.46 8.93 -9.30
N ASP A 340 -11.03 10.11 -9.04
CA ASP A 340 -11.86 10.35 -7.84
C ASP A 340 -11.13 10.01 -6.52
N GLY A 341 -9.82 10.29 -6.46
CA GLY A 341 -8.97 9.98 -5.31
C GLY A 341 -8.73 8.48 -5.08
N LYS A 342 -9.09 7.63 -6.05
CA LYS A 342 -8.98 6.18 -6.00
C LYS A 342 -8.05 5.66 -7.10
N LEU A 343 -7.41 4.54 -6.83
CA LEU A 343 -6.59 3.81 -7.80
C LEU A 343 -7.22 2.44 -8.06
N LYS A 344 -7.46 2.11 -9.33
CA LYS A 344 -7.77 0.74 -9.73
C LYS A 344 -6.47 -0.07 -9.67
N LEU A 345 -6.46 -1.14 -8.89
CA LEU A 345 -5.30 -2.01 -8.78
C LEU A 345 -5.02 -2.72 -10.11
N PRO A 346 -3.74 -2.83 -10.50
CA PRO A 346 -3.33 -3.48 -11.73
C PRO A 346 -3.68 -4.97 -11.75
N GLU A 347 -4.17 -5.45 -12.90
CA GLU A 347 -4.46 -6.87 -13.13
C GLU A 347 -3.22 -7.70 -13.46
N ASN A 348 -2.08 -7.06 -13.68
CA ASN A 348 -0.82 -7.70 -14.04
C ASN A 348 0.16 -7.79 -12.85
N MET A 349 -0.33 -7.59 -11.62
CA MET A 349 0.51 -7.62 -10.42
C MET A 349 0.24 -8.82 -9.53
N TRP A 350 1.32 -9.45 -9.05
CA TRP A 350 1.31 -10.53 -8.07
C TRP A 350 2.17 -10.16 -6.85
N TYR A 351 1.77 -10.69 -5.70
CA TYR A 351 2.43 -10.49 -4.41
C TYR A 351 3.03 -11.81 -3.96
N ILE A 352 4.31 -11.79 -3.63
CA ILE A 352 5.03 -12.97 -3.13
C ILE A 352 5.49 -12.67 -1.71
N GLY A 353 4.90 -13.31 -0.72
CA GLY A 353 5.35 -13.23 0.68
C GLY A 353 6.41 -14.27 0.96
N THR A 354 7.56 -13.89 1.51
CA THR A 354 8.53 -14.86 2.04
C THR A 354 8.30 -15.03 3.55
N ILE A 355 8.26 -16.29 3.99
CA ILE A 355 8.03 -16.64 5.39
C ILE A 355 9.19 -17.48 5.89
N ASN A 356 9.72 -17.11 7.04
CA ASN A 356 10.65 -17.93 7.81
C ASN A 356 9.88 -18.58 8.95
N ASN A 357 10.03 -19.89 9.13
CA ASN A 357 9.34 -20.66 10.18
C ASN A 357 10.12 -20.63 11.51
N ASP A 358 10.77 -19.50 11.83
CA ASP A 358 11.63 -19.35 13.01
C ASP A 358 10.84 -18.75 14.20
N ASP A 359 11.25 -19.05 15.44
CA ASP A 359 10.57 -18.66 16.70
C ASP A 359 10.37 -17.14 16.87
N SER A 360 11.13 -16.31 16.16
CA SER A 360 11.08 -14.85 16.24
C SER A 360 9.99 -14.20 15.38
N THR A 361 9.12 -15.00 14.75
CA THR A 361 8.13 -14.52 13.79
C THR A 361 6.69 -14.79 14.27
N PHE A 362 5.74 -14.05 13.71
CA PHE A 362 4.33 -14.26 14.01
C PHE A 362 3.76 -15.41 13.18
N ALA A 363 2.98 -16.29 13.82
CA ALA A 363 2.18 -17.26 13.08
C ALA A 363 1.19 -16.54 12.14
N VAL A 364 1.16 -16.97 10.88
CA VAL A 364 0.24 -16.46 9.87
C VAL A 364 -1.11 -17.18 10.03
N SER A 365 -2.20 -16.42 10.08
CA SER A 365 -3.53 -17.02 10.26
C SER A 365 -4.05 -17.72 9.02
N ASP A 366 -5.01 -18.63 9.22
CA ASP A 366 -5.72 -19.29 8.14
C ASP A 366 -6.44 -18.30 7.20
N LYS A 367 -6.79 -17.11 7.68
CA LYS A 367 -7.41 -16.07 6.83
C LYS A 367 -6.48 -15.64 5.70
N VAL A 368 -5.17 -15.61 5.91
CA VAL A 368 -4.20 -15.23 4.88
C VAL A 368 -3.92 -16.42 3.98
N TYR A 369 -3.66 -17.57 4.58
CA TYR A 369 -3.33 -18.78 3.81
C TYR A 369 -4.49 -19.31 2.96
N ASP A 370 -5.74 -19.16 3.39
CA ASP A 370 -6.88 -19.53 2.55
C ASP A 370 -6.86 -18.73 1.24
N ARG A 371 -6.30 -17.52 1.25
CA ARG A 371 -6.19 -16.61 0.10
C ARG A 371 -4.90 -16.76 -0.70
N ALA A 372 -3.92 -17.51 -0.17
CA ALA A 372 -2.61 -17.66 -0.78
C ALA A 372 -2.34 -19.09 -1.27
N ILE A 373 -1.34 -19.27 -2.11
CA ILE A 373 -0.74 -20.59 -2.38
C ILE A 373 0.61 -20.66 -1.64
N PRO A 374 0.71 -21.45 -0.56
CA PRO A 374 1.97 -21.69 0.11
C PRO A 374 2.80 -22.77 -0.60
N ILE A 375 4.05 -22.43 -0.91
CA ILE A 375 5.04 -23.31 -1.53
C ILE A 375 6.20 -23.47 -0.55
N ASP A 376 6.51 -24.72 -0.25
CA ASP A 376 7.58 -25.06 0.68
C ASP A 376 8.91 -25.24 -0.05
N LEU A 377 9.92 -24.46 0.36
CA LEU A 377 11.30 -24.63 -0.06
C LEU A 377 12.11 -25.18 1.12
N ASN A 378 12.09 -26.51 1.27
CA ASN A 378 12.71 -27.23 2.40
C ASN A 378 14.05 -27.89 2.05
N SER A 379 14.43 -27.96 0.78
CA SER A 379 15.69 -28.54 0.32
C SER A 379 16.60 -27.50 -0.31
N LYS A 380 17.91 -27.66 -0.11
CA LYS A 380 18.90 -26.90 -0.88
C LYS A 380 18.98 -27.47 -2.29
N GLY A 381 19.09 -26.56 -3.26
CA GLY A 381 19.30 -26.92 -4.66
C GLY A 381 20.52 -27.80 -4.84
N LYS A 382 20.35 -28.93 -5.54
CA LYS A 382 21.47 -29.76 -5.98
C LYS A 382 22.02 -29.20 -7.28
N PHE A 383 23.34 -29.08 -7.37
CA PHE A 383 24.00 -28.62 -8.57
C PHE A 383 23.61 -29.47 -9.80
N PHE A 384 23.28 -28.80 -10.90
CA PHE A 384 23.13 -29.41 -12.22
C PHE A 384 23.55 -28.39 -13.27
N GLU A 385 24.08 -28.86 -14.40
CA GLU A 385 24.39 -27.99 -15.54
C GLU A 385 23.13 -27.76 -16.38
N ALA A 386 22.98 -26.54 -16.88
CA ALA A 386 21.86 -26.13 -17.73
C ALA A 386 22.38 -25.32 -18.92
N PRO A 387 21.72 -25.40 -20.09
CA PRO A 387 22.07 -24.57 -21.23
C PRO A 387 21.85 -23.09 -20.92
N TYR A 388 22.68 -22.22 -21.51
CA TYR A 388 22.48 -20.78 -21.44
C TYR A 388 21.10 -20.43 -22.02
N THR A 389 20.32 -19.65 -21.26
CA THR A 389 18.96 -19.27 -21.64
C THR A 389 18.79 -17.77 -21.44
N GLU A 390 18.23 -17.11 -22.44
CA GLU A 390 17.93 -15.68 -22.39
C GLU A 390 16.62 -15.38 -21.65
N GLU A 391 16.49 -14.11 -21.27
CA GLU A 391 15.28 -13.53 -20.67
C GLU A 391 14.08 -13.61 -21.63
N LEU A 392 12.87 -13.50 -21.09
CA LEU A 392 11.60 -13.66 -21.78
C LEU A 392 10.75 -12.40 -21.60
N ASN A 393 10.25 -11.85 -22.71
CA ASN A 393 9.21 -10.82 -22.67
C ASN A 393 7.84 -11.50 -22.70
N LEU A 394 7.14 -11.55 -21.57
CA LEU A 394 5.84 -12.20 -21.45
C LEU A 394 4.77 -11.20 -21.01
N SER A 395 3.70 -11.09 -21.79
CA SER A 395 2.51 -10.33 -21.38
C SER A 395 1.69 -11.13 -20.37
N TYR A 396 1.14 -10.45 -19.35
CA TYR A 396 0.24 -11.09 -18.39
C TYR A 396 -1.01 -11.66 -19.08
N LYS A 397 -1.48 -11.04 -20.17
CA LYS A 397 -2.65 -11.50 -20.93
C LYS A 397 -2.39 -12.86 -21.58
N HIS A 398 -1.18 -13.04 -22.14
CA HIS A 398 -0.77 -14.33 -22.71
C HIS A 398 -0.68 -15.41 -21.63
N LEU A 399 -0.07 -15.08 -20.48
CA LEU A 399 0.02 -16.00 -19.35
C LEU A 399 -1.37 -16.43 -18.83
N GLU A 400 -2.29 -15.48 -18.65
CA GLU A 400 -3.67 -15.80 -18.23
C GLU A 400 -4.45 -16.57 -19.30
N GLY A 401 -4.23 -16.26 -20.58
CA GLY A 401 -4.78 -17.01 -21.70
C GLY A 401 -4.37 -18.49 -21.66
N MET A 402 -3.07 -18.76 -21.46
CA MET A 402 -2.57 -20.14 -21.30
C MET A 402 -3.19 -20.86 -20.11
N PHE A 403 -3.40 -20.18 -18.98
CA PHE A 403 -4.07 -20.78 -17.83
C PHE A 403 -5.54 -21.11 -18.12
N LEU A 404 -6.26 -20.23 -18.81
CA LEU A 404 -7.65 -20.48 -19.20
C LEU A 404 -7.76 -21.66 -20.17
N GLU A 405 -6.86 -21.75 -21.14
CA GLU A 405 -6.76 -22.91 -22.04
C GLU A 405 -6.52 -24.19 -21.25
N CYS A 406 -5.60 -24.17 -20.28
CA CYS A 406 -5.33 -25.33 -19.43
C CYS A 406 -6.54 -25.73 -18.59
N GLN A 407 -7.30 -24.78 -18.05
CA GLN A 407 -8.53 -25.05 -17.30
C GLN A 407 -9.59 -25.78 -18.13
N THR A 408 -9.65 -25.52 -19.44
CA THR A 408 -10.57 -26.23 -20.35
C THR A 408 -10.02 -27.59 -20.78
N LYS A 409 -8.73 -27.68 -21.13
CA LYS A 409 -8.10 -28.88 -21.67
C LYS A 409 -7.81 -29.94 -20.61
N TYR A 410 -7.37 -29.52 -19.43
CA TYR A 410 -6.97 -30.38 -18.31
C TYR A 410 -7.91 -30.22 -17.13
N LYS A 411 -9.21 -30.04 -17.40
CA LYS A 411 -10.25 -29.98 -16.37
C LYS A 411 -10.10 -31.19 -15.44
N VAL A 412 -10.11 -30.93 -14.13
CA VAL A 412 -10.05 -31.98 -13.10
C VAL A 412 -11.15 -32.99 -13.36
N SER A 413 -10.79 -34.27 -13.37
CA SER A 413 -11.72 -35.35 -13.66
C SER A 413 -12.88 -35.38 -12.66
N ASP A 414 -14.09 -35.67 -13.14
CA ASP A 414 -15.28 -35.75 -12.29
C ASP A 414 -15.13 -36.86 -11.22
N GLU A 415 -14.35 -37.91 -11.51
CA GLU A 415 -13.98 -38.93 -10.52
C GLU A 415 -13.14 -38.36 -9.37
N ASN A 416 -12.10 -37.58 -9.67
CA ASN A 416 -11.28 -36.97 -8.63
C ASN A 416 -12.02 -35.88 -7.86
N LEU A 417 -12.88 -35.10 -8.52
CA LEU A 417 -13.76 -34.15 -7.82
C LEU A 417 -14.68 -34.86 -6.82
N LYS A 418 -15.28 -35.99 -7.22
CA LYS A 418 -16.10 -36.79 -6.30
C LYS A 418 -15.28 -37.33 -5.12
N LYS A 419 -14.05 -37.81 -5.35
CA LYS A 419 -13.16 -38.25 -4.25
C LYS A 419 -12.80 -37.11 -3.31
N ILE A 420 -12.67 -35.88 -3.82
CA ILE A 420 -12.42 -34.68 -2.99
C ILE A 420 -13.66 -34.33 -2.15
N GLU A 421 -14.87 -34.45 -2.72
CA GLU A 421 -16.13 -34.27 -1.97
C GLU A 421 -16.28 -35.33 -0.87
N GLU A 422 -16.05 -36.61 -1.17
CA GLU A 422 -16.06 -37.70 -0.18
C GLU A 422 -15.00 -37.49 0.92
N LEU A 423 -13.86 -36.89 0.58
CA LEU A 423 -12.81 -36.54 1.54
C LEU A 423 -13.23 -35.34 2.41
N ASP A 424 -13.92 -34.34 1.85
CA ASP A 424 -14.45 -33.20 2.61
C ASP A 424 -15.45 -33.70 3.68
N ASP A 425 -16.41 -34.54 3.28
CA ASP A 425 -17.37 -35.16 4.21
C ASP A 425 -16.67 -35.93 5.33
N TYR A 426 -15.64 -36.72 5.00
CA TYR A 426 -14.83 -37.45 5.98
C TYR A 426 -14.13 -36.51 6.96
N VAL A 427 -13.53 -35.43 6.46
CA VAL A 427 -12.79 -34.47 7.30
C VAL A 427 -13.75 -33.66 8.20
N ILE A 428 -14.97 -33.38 7.73
CA ILE A 428 -16.04 -32.75 8.51
C ILE A 428 -16.48 -33.67 9.65
N GLU A 429 -16.71 -34.95 9.38
CA GLU A 429 -17.20 -35.91 10.38
C GLU A 429 -16.16 -36.16 11.48
N HIS A 430 -14.90 -36.41 11.10
CA HIS A 430 -13.84 -36.83 12.03
C HIS A 430 -13.08 -35.67 12.67
N PHE A 431 -12.86 -34.57 11.95
CA PHE A 431 -12.03 -33.45 12.42
C PHE A 431 -12.82 -32.15 12.64
N ARG A 432 -14.12 -32.11 12.28
CA ARG A 432 -14.95 -30.90 12.30
C ARG A 432 -14.35 -29.74 11.51
N LEU A 433 -13.67 -30.08 10.41
CA LEU A 433 -13.09 -29.12 9.48
C LEU A 433 -13.72 -29.31 8.10
N ALA A 434 -14.03 -28.20 7.43
CA ALA A 434 -14.62 -28.21 6.10
C ALA A 434 -13.68 -27.54 5.09
N PHE A 435 -13.74 -27.98 3.84
CA PHE A 435 -13.05 -27.35 2.73
C PHE A 435 -13.81 -26.08 2.37
N GLY A 436 -13.20 -24.92 2.64
CA GLY A 436 -13.82 -23.66 2.24
C GLY A 436 -13.97 -23.60 0.72
N ASN A 437 -15.07 -23.02 0.23
CA ASN A 437 -15.34 -22.83 -1.22
C ASN A 437 -14.16 -22.24 -1.98
N ARG A 438 -13.38 -21.37 -1.32
CA ARG A 438 -12.15 -20.77 -1.86
C ARG A 438 -11.08 -21.81 -2.21
N ILE A 439 -10.87 -22.80 -1.35
CA ILE A 439 -9.89 -23.88 -1.59
C ILE A 439 -10.31 -24.71 -2.80
N VAL A 440 -11.60 -25.05 -2.90
CA VAL A 440 -12.14 -25.82 -4.03
C VAL A 440 -12.01 -25.05 -5.35
N LYS A 441 -12.29 -23.74 -5.34
CA LYS A 441 -12.08 -22.86 -6.50
C LYS A 441 -10.61 -22.87 -6.94
N GLN A 442 -9.70 -22.63 -5.99
CA GLN A 442 -8.26 -22.63 -6.28
C GLN A 442 -7.76 -23.99 -6.74
N LEU A 443 -8.29 -25.10 -6.23
CA LEU A 443 -7.98 -26.44 -6.71
C LEU A 443 -8.34 -26.59 -8.19
N LYS A 444 -9.54 -26.14 -8.57
CA LYS A 444 -10.04 -26.17 -9.96
C LYS A 444 -9.24 -25.27 -10.91
N GLU A 445 -8.58 -24.23 -10.40
CA GLU A 445 -7.74 -23.32 -11.20
C GLU A 445 -6.27 -23.77 -11.25
N PHE A 446 -5.74 -24.25 -10.11
CA PHE A 446 -4.34 -24.64 -9.94
C PHE A 446 -4.01 -25.98 -10.59
N VAL A 447 -4.83 -27.01 -10.38
CA VAL A 447 -4.52 -28.37 -10.86
C VAL A 447 -4.41 -28.41 -12.39
N PRO A 448 -5.32 -27.79 -13.18
CA PRO A 448 -5.16 -27.76 -14.63
C PRO A 448 -3.91 -27.00 -15.08
N ALA A 449 -3.57 -25.89 -14.42
CA ALA A 449 -2.33 -25.14 -14.70
C ALA A 449 -1.09 -26.00 -14.41
N TYR A 450 -1.11 -26.78 -13.33
CA TYR A 450 -0.01 -27.68 -12.96
C TYR A 450 0.18 -28.82 -13.96
N VAL A 451 -0.92 -29.41 -14.44
CA VAL A 451 -0.87 -30.38 -15.54
C VAL A 451 -0.35 -29.72 -16.82
N GLY A 452 -0.80 -28.49 -17.11
CA GLY A 452 -0.31 -27.67 -18.22
C GLY A 452 1.19 -27.37 -18.17
N CYS A 453 1.78 -27.28 -16.98
CA CYS A 453 3.22 -27.11 -16.77
C CYS A 453 4.01 -28.44 -16.88
N GLY A 454 3.35 -29.57 -17.16
CA GLY A 454 3.97 -30.90 -17.26
C GLY A 454 3.92 -31.73 -15.96
N GLY A 455 3.10 -31.33 -14.99
CA GLY A 455 2.78 -32.13 -13.80
C GLY A 455 1.68 -33.16 -14.03
N THR A 456 1.36 -33.96 -13.01
CA THR A 456 0.22 -34.88 -13.05
C THR A 456 -0.95 -34.31 -12.25
N GLU A 457 -2.18 -34.71 -12.60
CA GLU A 457 -3.40 -34.26 -11.91
C GLU A 457 -3.37 -34.65 -10.43
N ILE A 458 -2.94 -35.89 -10.14
CA ILE A 458 -2.89 -36.43 -8.78
C ILE A 458 -1.88 -35.66 -7.92
N ASP A 459 -0.70 -35.35 -8.46
CA ASP A 459 0.31 -34.55 -7.75
C ASP A 459 -0.17 -33.13 -7.45
N GLY A 460 -0.93 -32.52 -8.38
CA GLY A 460 -1.53 -31.21 -8.16
C GLY A 460 -2.56 -31.21 -7.04
N ILE A 461 -3.42 -32.24 -7.00
CA ILE A 461 -4.40 -32.43 -5.93
C ILE A 461 -3.70 -32.69 -4.59
N ASP A 462 -2.68 -33.55 -4.59
CA ASP A 462 -1.85 -33.88 -3.42
C ASP A 462 -1.27 -32.62 -2.78
N PHE A 463 -0.66 -31.75 -3.58
CA PHE A 463 -0.10 -30.49 -3.13
C PHE A 463 -1.16 -29.58 -2.48
N VAL A 464 -2.29 -29.36 -3.16
CA VAL A 464 -3.34 -28.45 -2.65
C VAL A 464 -3.94 -28.98 -1.35
N LEU A 465 -4.23 -30.28 -1.26
CA LEU A 465 -4.76 -30.90 -0.04
C LEU A 465 -3.75 -30.81 1.11
N ALA A 466 -2.49 -31.17 0.88
CA ALA A 466 -1.46 -31.12 1.90
C ALA A 466 -1.29 -29.71 2.46
N LYS A 467 -1.17 -28.70 1.58
CA LYS A 467 -0.75 -27.36 1.96
C LYS A 467 -1.88 -26.43 2.35
N LYS A 468 -3.13 -26.71 1.94
CA LYS A 468 -4.29 -25.86 2.25
C LYS A 468 -5.30 -26.49 3.19
N VAL A 469 -5.51 -27.80 3.10
CA VAL A 469 -6.50 -28.50 3.93
C VAL A 469 -5.82 -29.02 5.19
N PHE A 470 -4.86 -29.92 5.04
CA PHE A 470 -4.27 -30.61 6.20
C PHE A 470 -3.46 -29.68 7.08
N ARG A 471 -2.97 -28.54 6.55
CA ARG A 471 -2.33 -27.50 7.37
C ARG A 471 -3.23 -26.99 8.49
N LYS A 472 -4.56 -26.97 8.30
CA LYS A 472 -5.50 -26.52 9.34
C LYS A 472 -5.48 -27.41 10.59
N PHE A 473 -4.94 -28.62 10.48
CA PHE A 473 -4.81 -29.55 11.61
C PHE A 473 -3.78 -29.08 12.64
N GLU A 474 -2.85 -28.19 12.27
CA GLU A 474 -1.91 -27.55 13.20
C GLU A 474 -2.63 -26.70 14.27
N SER A 475 -3.81 -26.16 13.95
CA SER A 475 -4.60 -25.32 14.85
C SER A 475 -5.47 -26.10 15.82
N LEU A 476 -5.68 -27.40 15.57
CA LEU A 476 -6.56 -28.25 16.35
C LEU A 476 -5.84 -28.84 17.58
N ASN A 477 -6.61 -29.29 18.58
CA ASN A 477 -6.06 -29.86 19.81
C ASN A 477 -5.36 -31.21 19.54
N LEU A 478 -4.03 -31.16 19.61
CA LEU A 478 -3.07 -32.21 19.23
C LEU A 478 -3.34 -33.59 19.86
N SER A 479 -3.97 -33.65 21.04
CA SER A 479 -4.24 -34.92 21.75
C SER A 479 -5.39 -35.72 21.14
N PHE A 480 -6.32 -35.08 20.43
CA PHE A 480 -7.54 -35.72 19.90
C PHE A 480 -7.34 -36.32 18.49
N ILE A 481 -6.34 -35.85 17.75
CA ILE A 481 -6.22 -36.05 16.30
C ILE A 481 -5.30 -37.24 15.98
N ARG A 482 -4.42 -37.62 16.92
CA ARG A 482 -3.35 -38.59 16.66
C ARG A 482 -3.85 -39.94 16.14
N ASP A 483 -4.96 -40.45 16.69
CA ASP A 483 -5.56 -41.73 16.29
C ASP A 483 -6.35 -41.61 14.98
N GLU A 484 -6.98 -40.46 14.74
CA GLU A 484 -7.73 -40.16 13.51
C GLU A 484 -6.81 -39.96 12.29
N ILE A 485 -5.56 -39.49 12.48
CA ILE A 485 -4.58 -39.33 11.38
C ILE A 485 -4.27 -40.68 10.70
N ASP A 486 -4.14 -41.76 11.47
CA ASP A 486 -3.86 -43.07 10.90
C ASP A 486 -5.07 -43.58 10.08
N GLY A 487 -6.28 -43.26 10.52
CA GLY A 487 -7.53 -43.47 9.77
C GLY A 487 -7.52 -42.71 8.45
N LEU A 488 -7.16 -41.44 8.47
CA LEU A 488 -7.05 -40.60 7.28
C LEU A 488 -5.98 -41.08 6.30
N VAL A 489 -4.80 -41.48 6.78
CA VAL A 489 -3.75 -42.06 5.92
C VAL A 489 -4.23 -43.37 5.28
N THR A 490 -4.99 -44.18 6.01
CA THR A 490 -5.60 -45.41 5.48
C THR A 490 -6.66 -45.09 4.42
N TYR A 491 -7.48 -44.08 4.66
CA TYR A 491 -8.47 -43.57 3.70
C TYR A 491 -7.78 -43.11 2.40
N LEU A 492 -6.75 -42.27 2.48
CA LEU A 492 -5.99 -41.80 1.33
C LEU A 492 -5.39 -42.95 0.52
N ASN A 493 -4.82 -43.95 1.21
CA ASN A 493 -4.28 -45.14 0.56
C ASN A 493 -5.34 -45.97 -0.17
N LYS A 494 -6.57 -46.02 0.34
CA LYS A 494 -7.69 -46.76 -0.25
C LYS A 494 -8.29 -46.05 -1.46
N HIS A 495 -8.49 -44.73 -1.38
CA HIS A 495 -9.19 -43.96 -2.43
C HIS A 495 -8.25 -43.45 -3.55
N PHE A 496 -7.01 -43.09 -3.21
CA PHE A 496 -6.03 -42.54 -4.17
C PHE A 496 -4.88 -43.49 -4.50
N GLY A 497 -4.72 -44.58 -3.74
CA GLY A 497 -3.68 -45.58 -3.95
C GLY A 497 -2.43 -45.36 -3.10
N LYS A 498 -1.66 -46.44 -2.88
CA LYS A 498 -0.48 -46.42 -2.00
C LYS A 498 0.69 -45.61 -2.54
N ALA A 499 0.88 -45.56 -3.86
CA ALA A 499 2.00 -44.86 -4.50
C ALA A 499 1.77 -43.35 -4.68
N ASN A 500 0.54 -42.88 -4.49
CA ASN A 500 0.10 -41.50 -4.71
C ASN A 500 -0.06 -40.74 -3.38
N MET A 501 -0.33 -39.45 -3.43
CA MET A 501 -0.59 -38.61 -2.24
C MET A 501 0.60 -38.57 -1.26
N ASN A 502 1.82 -38.50 -1.78
CA ASN A 502 3.03 -38.60 -0.96
C ASN A 502 3.21 -37.32 -0.12
N GLU A 503 2.90 -36.14 -0.65
CA GLU A 503 3.01 -34.90 0.12
C GLU A 503 2.03 -34.87 1.28
N CYS A 504 0.77 -35.28 1.05
CA CYS A 504 -0.23 -35.41 2.10
C CYS A 504 0.22 -36.39 3.19
N LYS A 505 0.74 -37.55 2.80
CA LYS A 505 1.20 -38.58 3.75
C LYS A 505 2.40 -38.10 4.56
N GLU A 506 3.39 -37.50 3.91
CA GLU A 506 4.57 -36.94 4.57
C GLU A 506 4.16 -35.83 5.54
N TYR A 507 3.24 -34.97 5.13
CA TYR A 507 2.74 -33.88 5.96
C TYR A 507 1.97 -34.37 7.18
N LEU A 508 1.05 -35.32 7.02
CA LEU A 508 0.32 -35.95 8.12
C LEU A 508 1.25 -36.69 9.09
N GLN A 509 2.29 -37.36 8.57
CA GLN A 509 3.31 -38.00 9.42
C GLN A 509 4.18 -36.98 10.16
N LEU A 510 4.51 -35.85 9.52
CA LEU A 510 5.23 -34.76 10.16
C LEU A 510 4.40 -34.17 11.31
N LEU A 511 3.12 -33.90 11.08
CA LEU A 511 2.19 -33.46 12.11
C LEU A 511 2.17 -34.44 13.29
N LYS A 512 2.08 -35.75 13.02
CA LYS A 512 2.12 -36.79 14.04
C LYS A 512 3.43 -36.85 14.84
N ARG A 513 4.56 -36.41 14.25
CA ARG A 513 5.87 -36.33 14.94
C ARG A 513 6.04 -35.05 15.76
N LEU A 514 5.38 -33.98 15.36
CA LEU A 514 5.36 -32.70 16.08
C LEU A 514 4.36 -32.73 17.25
N MET A 515 3.34 -33.61 17.17
CA MET A 515 2.42 -34.01 18.24
C MET A 515 3.07 -35.00 19.22
#